data_AF-A0A7S2KPP2-F1
#
_entry.id   AF-A0A7S2KPP2-F1
#
_cell.length_a   1.000
_cell.length_b   1.000
_cell.length_c   1.000
_cell.angle_alpha   90.00
_cell.angle_beta   90.00
_cell.angle_gamma   90.00
#
_symmetry.space_group_name_H-M   'P 1'
#
loop_
_entity.id
_entity.type
_entity.pdbx_description
1 polymer ?
#
loop_
_entity_poly.entity_id
_entity_poly.type
_entity_poly.pdbx_seq_one_letter_code
_entity_poly.pdbx_strand_id
1 'polypeptide(L)'
;MAAFRDRVHAGRGAFPMAPRTPAQPPRVIIVANKRFGKDDAQLLEQIAKELNLAQTASATFVTWPSVGDFAAQMRLAAETDVYVSAPGTALTYAPFMRDGSVFVALGWRLKHPTGRIVPSFMEQQLVGGGTPYLKSLFLGSKDIMGINATAQTPYLTGPPVRALFQQALQLVTQGFERPVPVEDNLSIEGRVVRELCSVDPLTCKLAFEQINGHIANSQCRADVWPELMVYEVGGFSEGGVKSDKGGPMKCAVNRTELRRIRARHGLLGYGAPEE
;
A
#
# COMPACT_ATOMS: atom_id res chain seq x y z
N MET A 1 -13.76 -12.12 3.70
CA MET A 1 -13.48 -10.75 4.21
C MET A 1 -14.77 -9.93 4.40
N ALA A 2 -15.69 -9.85 3.43
CA ALA A 2 -16.97 -9.13 3.60
C ALA A 2 -17.75 -9.55 4.87
N ALA A 3 -17.93 -10.86 5.11
CA ALA A 3 -18.59 -11.35 6.33
C ALA A 3 -17.88 -10.95 7.64
N PHE A 4 -16.56 -10.75 7.65
CA PHE A 4 -15.87 -10.25 8.85
C PHE A 4 -16.14 -8.77 9.06
N ARG A 5 -15.98 -7.96 8.00
CA ARG A 5 -16.30 -6.53 8.02
C ARG A 5 -17.73 -6.28 8.48
N ASP A 6 -18.69 -6.98 7.89
CA ASP A 6 -20.11 -6.79 8.18
C ASP A 6 -20.44 -7.18 9.63
N ARG A 7 -19.80 -8.23 10.17
CA ARG A 7 -19.88 -8.58 11.60
C ARG A 7 -19.29 -7.51 12.51
N VAL A 8 -18.16 -6.90 12.13
CA VAL A 8 -17.55 -5.81 12.89
C VAL A 8 -18.48 -4.59 12.93
N HIS A 9 -19.10 -4.24 11.80
CA HIS A 9 -20.10 -3.15 11.75
C HIS A 9 -21.36 -3.48 12.56
N ALA A 10 -21.88 -4.71 12.45
CA ALA A 10 -23.09 -5.12 13.17
C ALA A 10 -22.87 -5.15 14.69
N GLY A 11 -21.76 -5.75 15.15
CA GLY A 11 -21.46 -5.94 16.57
C GLY A 11 -21.10 -4.66 17.34
N ARG A 12 -20.89 -3.53 16.66
CA ARG A 12 -20.51 -2.24 17.26
C ARG A 12 -21.59 -1.16 17.12
N GLY A 13 -22.84 -1.55 16.84
CA GLY A 13 -23.98 -0.63 16.83
C GLY A 13 -24.44 -0.19 15.43
N ALA A 14 -24.43 -1.12 14.47
CA ALA A 14 -25.04 -1.01 13.15
C ALA A 14 -24.86 0.37 12.48
N PHE A 15 -23.75 0.55 11.78
CA PHE A 15 -23.72 1.49 10.66
C PHE A 15 -24.16 0.71 9.43
N PRO A 16 -25.46 0.71 9.06
CA PRO A 16 -25.83 0.14 7.78
C PRO A 16 -25.00 0.85 6.72
N MET A 17 -24.19 0.10 5.98
CA MET A 17 -23.44 0.66 4.86
C MET A 17 -24.45 0.99 3.77
N ALA A 18 -25.01 2.20 3.86
CA ALA A 18 -25.90 2.69 2.84
C ALA A 18 -25.11 2.78 1.53
N PRO A 19 -25.69 2.28 0.42
CA PRO A 19 -25.14 2.51 -0.90
C PRO A 19 -24.88 4.00 -1.11
N ARG A 20 -23.80 4.35 -1.80
CA ARG A 20 -23.55 5.74 -2.19
C ARG A 20 -24.72 6.24 -3.03
N THR A 21 -25.25 7.41 -2.69
CA THR A 21 -26.22 8.11 -3.53
C THR A 21 -25.47 8.91 -4.60
N PRO A 22 -25.72 8.69 -5.91
CA PRO A 22 -24.99 9.37 -6.97
C PRO A 22 -25.08 10.90 -6.95
N ALA A 23 -26.13 11.45 -6.33
CA ALA A 23 -26.37 12.88 -6.22
C ALA A 23 -25.37 13.63 -5.31
N GLN A 24 -24.61 12.92 -4.47
CA GLN A 24 -23.64 13.54 -3.56
C GLN A 24 -22.22 13.49 -4.15
N PRO A 25 -21.44 14.59 -4.03
CA PRO A 25 -20.01 14.56 -4.35
C PRO A 25 -19.31 13.42 -3.59
N PRO A 26 -18.36 12.70 -4.22
CA PRO A 26 -17.55 11.70 -3.53
C PRO A 26 -16.94 12.22 -2.23
N ARG A 27 -16.96 11.42 -1.18
CA ARG A 27 -16.28 11.72 0.09
C ARG A 27 -14.86 11.21 0.05
N VAL A 28 -13.90 12.12 0.18
CA VAL A 28 -12.47 11.82 0.17
C VAL A 28 -11.91 12.09 1.56
N ILE A 29 -11.20 11.13 2.15
CA ILE A 29 -10.41 11.38 3.35
C ILE A 29 -8.93 11.15 3.06
N ILE A 30 -8.12 12.08 3.49
CA ILE A 30 -6.66 11.98 3.48
C ILE A 30 -6.23 11.84 4.93
N VAL A 31 -5.68 10.69 5.28
CA VAL A 31 -5.31 10.41 6.67
C VAL A 31 -3.85 10.79 6.89
N ALA A 32 -3.64 11.75 7.78
CA ALA A 32 -2.33 12.16 8.26
C ALA A 32 -1.53 10.94 8.70
N ASN A 33 -0.28 10.88 8.27
CA ASN A 33 0.61 9.76 8.53
C ASN A 33 1.99 10.30 8.89
N LYS A 34 2.66 9.69 9.87
CA LYS A 34 4.03 10.04 10.27
C LYS A 34 5.07 9.91 9.15
N ARG A 35 4.73 9.27 8.03
CA ARG A 35 5.57 9.18 6.82
C ARG A 35 5.53 10.45 5.97
N PHE A 36 4.56 11.32 6.16
CA PHE A 36 4.48 12.59 5.44
C PHE A 36 5.32 13.64 6.16
N GLY A 37 6.25 14.25 5.43
CA GLY A 37 6.90 15.48 5.87
C GLY A 37 5.92 16.65 5.88
N LYS A 38 6.38 17.80 6.37
CA LYS A 38 5.58 19.04 6.39
C LYS A 38 5.09 19.41 4.98
N ASP A 39 5.98 19.34 4.00
CA ASP A 39 5.65 19.75 2.63
C ASP A 39 4.73 18.74 1.93
N ASP A 40 4.87 17.44 2.22
CA ASP A 40 3.94 16.40 1.75
C ASP A 40 2.53 16.65 2.32
N ALA A 41 2.42 16.97 3.61
CA ALA A 41 1.14 17.28 4.24
C ALA A 41 0.52 18.56 3.65
N GLN A 42 1.31 19.61 3.43
CA GLN A 42 0.84 20.85 2.80
C GLN A 42 0.33 20.60 1.37
N LEU A 43 1.03 19.78 0.59
CA LEU A 43 0.57 19.39 -0.76
C LEU A 43 -0.78 18.66 -0.69
N LEU A 44 -0.93 17.72 0.23
CA LEU A 44 -2.16 16.95 0.39
C LEU A 44 -3.34 17.81 0.86
N GLU A 45 -3.11 18.72 1.81
CA GLU A 45 -4.11 19.71 2.22
C GLU A 45 -4.51 20.64 1.07
N GLN A 46 -3.53 21.07 0.27
CA GLN A 46 -3.76 21.90 -0.91
C GLN A 46 -4.62 21.16 -1.95
N ILE A 47 -4.34 19.88 -2.21
CA ILE A 47 -5.17 19.04 -3.09
C ILE A 47 -6.60 18.93 -2.55
N ALA A 48 -6.79 18.69 -1.25
CA ALA A 48 -8.12 18.64 -0.65
C ALA A 48 -8.90 19.97 -0.82
N LYS A 49 -8.23 21.12 -0.61
CA LYS A 49 -8.83 22.44 -0.83
C LYS A 49 -9.28 22.62 -2.28
N GLU A 50 -8.46 22.23 -3.23
CA GLU A 50 -8.79 22.35 -4.66
C GLU A 50 -9.97 21.47 -5.07
N LEU A 51 -10.05 20.23 -4.56
CA LEU A 51 -11.19 19.34 -4.81
C LEU A 51 -12.51 19.93 -4.29
N ASN A 52 -12.48 20.54 -3.11
CA ASN A 52 -13.62 21.22 -2.50
C ASN A 52 -14.03 22.48 -3.28
N LEU A 53 -13.06 23.31 -3.67
CA LEU A 53 -13.32 24.54 -4.44
C LEU A 53 -13.92 24.22 -5.82
N ALA A 54 -13.44 23.16 -6.47
CA ALA A 54 -13.98 22.69 -7.74
C ALA A 54 -15.30 21.93 -7.60
N GLN A 55 -15.79 21.71 -6.37
CA GLN A 55 -17.00 20.91 -6.06
C GLN A 55 -16.97 19.49 -6.67
N THR A 56 -15.78 18.96 -6.91
CA THR A 56 -15.59 17.61 -7.50
C THR A 56 -15.68 16.51 -6.45
N ALA A 57 -15.40 16.85 -5.19
CA ALA A 57 -15.47 15.95 -4.04
C ALA A 57 -15.60 16.77 -2.75
N SER A 58 -16.05 16.11 -1.67
CA SER A 58 -15.94 16.61 -0.29
C SER A 58 -14.70 15.97 0.34
N ALA A 59 -13.60 16.72 0.38
CA ALA A 59 -12.29 16.23 0.79
C ALA A 59 -11.86 16.79 2.16
N THR A 60 -11.44 15.90 3.06
CA THR A 60 -10.93 16.28 4.39
C THR A 60 -9.56 15.67 4.66
N PHE A 61 -8.68 16.46 5.28
CA PHE A 61 -7.42 15.99 5.83
C PHE A 61 -7.60 15.75 7.33
N VAL A 62 -7.39 14.52 7.80
CA VAL A 62 -7.75 14.10 9.16
C VAL A 62 -6.59 13.46 9.90
N THR A 63 -6.57 13.62 11.23
CA THR A 63 -5.79 12.77 12.13
C THR A 63 -6.75 11.86 12.89
N TRP A 64 -6.39 10.60 13.16
CA TRP A 64 -7.30 9.71 13.91
C TRP A 64 -7.73 10.24 15.28
N PRO A 65 -6.84 10.87 16.08
CA PRO A 65 -7.26 11.50 17.32
C PRO A 65 -8.33 12.59 17.13
N SER A 66 -8.29 13.34 16.01
CA SER A 66 -9.29 14.40 15.73
C SER A 66 -10.67 13.87 15.32
N VAL A 67 -10.78 12.60 14.89
CA VAL A 67 -12.06 12.00 14.47
C VAL A 67 -12.87 11.54 15.67
N GLY A 68 -12.21 11.24 16.80
CA GLY A 68 -12.84 10.74 18.02
C GLY A 68 -12.52 9.28 18.29
N ASP A 69 -13.47 8.57 18.89
CA ASP A 69 -13.31 7.18 19.29
C ASP A 69 -13.25 6.21 18.09
N PHE A 70 -12.97 4.95 18.38
CA PHE A 70 -12.89 3.91 17.36
C PHE A 70 -14.20 3.79 16.55
N ALA A 71 -15.37 3.97 17.17
CA ALA A 71 -16.66 3.89 16.46
C ALA A 71 -16.82 5.04 15.45
N ALA A 72 -16.41 6.26 15.81
CA ALA A 72 -16.41 7.41 14.92
C ALA A 72 -15.43 7.21 13.74
N GLN A 73 -14.23 6.69 14.01
CA GLN A 73 -13.23 6.38 12.98
C GLN A 73 -13.74 5.33 11.98
N MET A 74 -14.38 4.28 12.49
CA MET A 74 -15.00 3.22 11.69
C MET A 74 -16.16 3.74 10.83
N ARG A 75 -17.00 4.62 11.41
CA ARG A 75 -18.08 5.28 10.67
C ARG A 75 -17.52 6.15 9.54
N LEU A 76 -16.49 6.95 9.84
CA LEU A 76 -15.83 7.79 8.83
C LEU A 76 -15.27 6.94 7.68
N ALA A 77 -14.58 5.83 7.99
CA ALA A 77 -14.06 4.91 6.97
C ALA A 77 -15.19 4.30 6.12
N ALA A 78 -16.28 3.84 6.74
CA ALA A 78 -17.42 3.24 6.04
C ALA A 78 -18.15 4.23 5.11
N GLU A 79 -18.19 5.51 5.48
CA GLU A 79 -18.81 6.58 4.70
C GLU A 79 -17.88 7.19 3.63
N THR A 80 -16.62 6.72 3.56
CA THR A 80 -15.62 7.24 2.63
C THR A 80 -15.70 6.54 1.27
N ASP A 81 -15.62 7.33 0.20
CA ASP A 81 -15.52 6.84 -1.17
C ASP A 81 -14.07 6.71 -1.65
N VAL A 82 -13.21 7.67 -1.28
CA VAL A 82 -11.77 7.63 -1.57
C VAL A 82 -10.98 7.78 -0.28
N TYR A 83 -10.24 6.76 0.10
CA TYR A 83 -9.37 6.77 1.28
C TYR A 83 -7.91 6.88 0.83
N VAL A 84 -7.20 7.90 1.31
CA VAL A 84 -5.81 8.15 0.91
C VAL A 84 -4.90 8.06 2.13
N SER A 85 -3.86 7.22 2.06
CA SER A 85 -2.82 7.17 3.10
C SER A 85 -1.50 6.57 2.61
N ALA A 86 -0.48 6.69 3.46
CA ALA A 86 0.78 5.95 3.38
C ALA A 86 0.73 4.68 4.26
N PRO A 87 1.73 3.79 4.17
CA PRO A 87 1.77 2.56 4.96
C PRO A 87 1.75 2.78 6.49
N GLY A 88 1.37 1.73 7.23
CA GLY A 88 1.23 1.73 8.68
C GLY A 88 -0.22 1.71 9.17
N THR A 89 -0.44 2.03 10.45
CA THR A 89 -1.73 1.81 11.14
C THR A 89 -2.92 2.52 10.50
N ALA A 90 -2.73 3.62 9.78
CA ALA A 90 -3.85 4.26 9.08
C ALA A 90 -4.48 3.34 8.02
N LEU A 91 -3.66 2.60 7.27
CA LEU A 91 -4.11 1.69 6.22
C LEU A 91 -5.04 0.58 6.74
N THR A 92 -4.93 0.19 8.01
CA THR A 92 -5.75 -0.90 8.59
C THR A 92 -7.24 -0.56 8.69
N TYR A 93 -7.62 0.71 8.46
CA TYR A 93 -9.02 1.13 8.41
C TYR A 93 -9.65 0.98 7.01
N ALA A 94 -8.83 0.90 5.95
CA ALA A 94 -9.31 0.78 4.58
C ALA A 94 -10.25 -0.44 4.37
N PRO A 95 -10.03 -1.62 4.98
CA PRO A 95 -10.97 -2.74 4.86
C PRO A 95 -12.40 -2.46 5.35
N PHE A 96 -12.62 -1.40 6.14
CA PHE A 96 -13.94 -1.02 6.62
C PHE A 96 -14.67 -0.01 5.73
N MET A 97 -14.10 0.32 4.59
CA MET A 97 -14.79 1.08 3.55
C MET A 97 -15.93 0.25 2.92
N ARG A 98 -16.92 0.97 2.39
CA ARG A 98 -18.02 0.38 1.64
C ARG A 98 -17.58 -0.20 0.30
N ASP A 99 -18.38 -1.11 -0.23
CA ASP A 99 -18.15 -1.71 -1.54
C ASP A 99 -18.15 -0.64 -2.65
N GLY A 100 -17.18 -0.71 -3.57
CA GLY A 100 -17.05 0.24 -4.66
C GLY A 100 -16.26 1.50 -4.32
N SER A 101 -15.75 1.59 -3.10
CA SER A 101 -14.80 2.64 -2.75
C SER A 101 -13.38 2.34 -3.26
N VAL A 102 -12.55 3.38 -3.30
CA VAL A 102 -11.17 3.34 -3.77
C VAL A 102 -10.20 3.65 -2.63
N PHE A 103 -9.18 2.84 -2.47
CA PHE A 103 -8.02 3.11 -1.61
C PHE A 103 -6.86 3.63 -2.45
N VAL A 104 -6.22 4.71 -2.02
CA VAL A 104 -5.02 5.27 -2.66
C VAL A 104 -3.84 5.15 -1.70
N ALA A 105 -2.90 4.28 -2.05
CA ALA A 105 -1.66 4.06 -1.33
C ALA A 105 -0.56 4.96 -1.88
N LEU A 106 -0.13 5.95 -1.09
CA LEU A 106 0.94 6.87 -1.47
C LEU A 106 2.35 6.28 -1.27
N GLY A 107 2.46 5.12 -0.62
CA GLY A 107 3.73 4.45 -0.34
C GLY A 107 4.61 5.23 0.63
N TRP A 108 5.89 4.86 0.71
CA TRP A 108 6.94 5.62 1.39
C TRP A 108 8.35 5.14 0.99
N ARG A 109 9.39 5.91 1.33
CA ARG A 109 10.80 5.55 1.13
C ARG A 109 11.37 4.74 2.30
N LEU A 110 11.26 3.42 2.24
CA LEU A 110 11.78 2.51 3.26
C LEU A 110 13.30 2.48 3.32
N LYS A 111 13.87 3.09 4.37
CA LYS A 111 15.29 2.90 4.74
C LYS A 111 15.46 1.62 5.56
N HIS A 112 16.06 0.61 4.95
CA HIS A 112 16.40 -0.65 5.60
C HIS A 112 17.66 -0.48 6.49
N PRO A 113 17.83 -1.27 7.59
CA PRO A 113 19.04 -1.23 8.42
C PRO A 113 20.37 -1.43 7.68
N THR A 114 20.36 -2.07 6.51
CA THR A 114 21.55 -2.17 5.61
C THR A 114 21.91 -0.86 4.91
N GLY A 115 21.14 0.22 5.13
CA GLY A 115 21.35 1.54 4.53
C GLY A 115 20.64 1.75 3.19
N ARG A 116 20.17 0.68 2.53
CA ARG A 116 19.41 0.78 1.28
C ARG A 116 18.05 1.45 1.49
N ILE A 117 17.65 2.28 0.54
CA ILE A 117 16.34 2.94 0.51
C ILE A 117 15.57 2.39 -0.70
N VAL A 118 14.34 1.92 -0.46
CA VAL A 118 13.46 1.36 -1.50
C VAL A 118 12.03 1.91 -1.36
N PRO A 119 11.24 1.97 -2.44
CA PRO A 119 9.83 2.31 -2.33
C PRO A 119 9.10 1.16 -1.62
N SER A 120 8.14 1.46 -0.76
CA SER A 120 7.40 0.44 -0.02
C SER A 120 5.96 0.85 0.25
N PHE A 121 5.06 -0.13 0.12
CA PHE A 121 3.65 -0.04 0.48
C PHE A 121 3.32 -0.91 1.71
N MET A 122 4.24 -1.78 2.13
CA MET A 122 4.15 -2.67 3.28
C MET A 122 2.88 -3.54 3.24
N GLU A 123 1.82 -3.16 3.97
CA GLU A 123 0.59 -3.95 4.15
C GLU A 123 -0.32 -3.99 2.90
N GLN A 124 0.24 -3.96 1.69
CA GLN A 124 -0.52 -3.95 0.44
C GLN A 124 -1.39 -5.20 0.25
N GLN A 125 -1.03 -6.35 0.83
CA GLN A 125 -1.87 -7.55 0.81
C GLN A 125 -3.15 -7.38 1.63
N LEU A 126 -3.13 -6.58 2.69
CA LEU A 126 -4.30 -6.38 3.55
C LEU A 126 -5.43 -5.71 2.76
N VAL A 127 -5.10 -4.68 1.98
CA VAL A 127 -6.07 -3.94 1.18
C VAL A 127 -6.15 -4.51 -0.23
N GLY A 128 -5.06 -4.43 -1.00
CA GLY A 128 -5.03 -4.93 -2.38
C GLY A 128 -5.44 -6.39 -2.50
N GLY A 129 -4.85 -7.28 -1.71
CA GLY A 129 -5.19 -8.71 -1.73
C GLY A 129 -6.44 -9.09 -0.94
N GLY A 130 -6.75 -8.35 0.12
CA GLY A 130 -7.77 -8.73 1.10
C GLY A 130 -9.15 -8.13 0.88
N THR A 131 -9.26 -7.02 0.14
CA THR A 131 -10.52 -6.28 -0.01
C THR A 131 -10.95 -6.26 -1.48
N PRO A 132 -11.46 -7.38 -2.04
CA PRO A 132 -11.83 -7.44 -3.46
C PRO A 132 -13.04 -6.57 -3.82
N TYR A 133 -13.72 -6.00 -2.84
CA TYR A 133 -14.79 -5.01 -3.04
C TYR A 133 -14.28 -3.57 -3.15
N LEU A 134 -12.98 -3.34 -2.91
CA LEU A 134 -12.31 -2.06 -3.08
C LEU A 134 -11.34 -2.12 -4.25
N LYS A 135 -11.17 -0.99 -4.94
CA LYS A 135 -10.07 -0.80 -5.89
C LYS A 135 -8.93 -0.05 -5.20
N SER A 136 -7.71 -0.57 -5.28
CA SER A 136 -6.50 0.03 -4.74
C SER A 136 -5.69 0.66 -5.88
N LEU A 137 -5.26 1.90 -5.69
CA LEU A 137 -4.34 2.61 -6.56
C LEU A 137 -3.04 2.88 -5.79
N PHE A 138 -1.92 2.85 -6.48
CA PHE A 138 -0.60 2.99 -5.88
C PHE A 138 0.17 4.09 -6.59
N LEU A 139 0.83 4.97 -5.82
CA LEU A 139 1.80 5.89 -6.38
C LEU A 139 2.95 5.12 -7.02
N GLY A 140 3.45 5.58 -8.17
CA GLY A 140 4.52 4.88 -8.87
C GLY A 140 5.79 4.81 -8.04
N SER A 141 6.48 3.66 -8.05
CA SER A 141 7.74 3.45 -7.33
C SER A 141 8.81 4.47 -7.75
N LYS A 142 8.80 4.86 -9.03
CA LYS A 142 9.66 5.94 -9.57
C LYS A 142 9.30 7.30 -8.97
N ASP A 143 8.02 7.61 -8.82
CA ASP A 143 7.56 8.87 -8.20
C ASP A 143 7.91 8.92 -6.70
N ILE A 144 7.77 7.79 -6.00
CA ILE A 144 8.16 7.68 -4.59
C ILE A 144 9.66 7.94 -4.44
N MET A 145 10.49 7.34 -5.29
CA MET A 145 11.94 7.47 -5.16
C MET A 145 12.44 8.84 -5.65
N GLY A 146 11.93 9.37 -6.76
CA GLY A 146 12.42 10.63 -7.34
C GLY A 146 13.89 10.56 -7.77
N ILE A 147 14.46 11.72 -8.12
CA ILE A 147 15.85 11.82 -8.64
C ILE A 147 16.90 11.83 -7.52
N ASN A 148 16.57 12.41 -6.35
CA ASN A 148 17.48 12.56 -5.21
C ASN A 148 16.88 11.94 -3.93
N ALA A 149 16.65 10.63 -3.96
CA ALA A 149 15.99 9.91 -2.87
C ALA A 149 16.82 9.93 -1.58
N THR A 150 16.43 10.75 -0.61
CA THR A 150 16.82 10.56 0.79
C THR A 150 15.60 10.16 1.61
N ALA A 151 15.81 9.51 2.74
CA ALA A 151 14.72 9.03 3.59
C ALA A 151 13.97 10.17 4.33
N GLN A 152 14.50 11.39 4.30
CA GLN A 152 14.00 12.54 5.07
C GLN A 152 13.46 13.68 4.21
N THR A 153 13.56 13.62 2.89
CA THR A 153 13.00 14.65 2.01
C THR A 153 11.53 14.39 1.72
N PRO A 154 10.72 15.44 1.51
CA PRO A 154 9.40 15.26 0.92
C PRO A 154 9.55 14.48 -0.38
N TYR A 155 8.64 13.54 -0.59
CA TYR A 155 8.71 12.63 -1.73
C TYR A 155 7.48 12.70 -2.61
N LEU A 156 6.40 13.31 -2.12
CA LEU A 156 5.22 13.53 -2.92
C LEU A 156 5.44 14.72 -3.85
N THR A 157 5.09 14.53 -5.12
CA THR A 157 5.05 15.60 -6.10
C THR A 157 3.61 15.79 -6.58
N GLY A 158 3.25 17.04 -6.88
CA GLY A 158 1.86 17.39 -7.21
C GLY A 158 1.25 16.60 -8.36
N PRO A 159 1.88 16.54 -9.55
CA PRO A 159 1.27 15.90 -10.72
C PRO A 159 0.87 14.43 -10.54
N PRO A 160 1.75 13.50 -10.11
CA PRO A 160 1.37 12.09 -9.97
C PRO A 160 0.36 11.87 -8.85
N VAL A 161 0.43 12.62 -7.75
CA VAL A 161 -0.59 12.53 -6.69
C VAL A 161 -1.95 12.99 -7.21
N ARG A 162 -2.02 14.12 -7.92
CA ARG A 162 -3.28 14.60 -8.52
C ARG A 162 -3.88 13.62 -9.50
N ALA A 163 -3.06 12.97 -10.32
CA ALA A 163 -3.51 11.94 -11.25
C ALA A 163 -4.18 10.77 -10.51
N LEU A 164 -3.63 10.34 -9.36
CA LEU A 164 -4.26 9.29 -8.53
C LEU A 164 -5.62 9.73 -7.99
N PHE A 165 -5.76 10.97 -7.51
CA PHE A 165 -7.05 11.47 -7.04
C PHE A 165 -8.08 11.53 -8.17
N GLN A 166 -7.69 12.00 -9.36
CA GLN A 166 -8.56 12.03 -10.54
C GLN A 166 -9.01 10.62 -10.93
N GLN A 167 -8.08 9.66 -11.00
CA GLN A 167 -8.40 8.27 -11.29
C GLN A 167 -9.32 7.65 -10.24
N ALA A 168 -9.08 7.91 -8.95
CA ALA A 168 -9.92 7.41 -7.87
C ALA A 168 -11.35 7.96 -7.95
N LEU A 169 -11.51 9.26 -8.19
CA LEU A 169 -12.82 9.89 -8.34
C LEU A 169 -13.57 9.38 -9.57
N GLN A 170 -12.85 9.13 -10.66
CA GLN A 170 -13.43 8.51 -11.87
C GLN A 170 -13.96 7.11 -11.56
N LEU A 171 -13.16 6.25 -10.92
CA LEU A 171 -13.56 4.88 -10.55
C LEU A 171 -14.75 4.86 -9.59
N VAL A 172 -14.78 5.76 -8.61
CA VAL A 172 -15.89 5.90 -7.67
C VAL A 172 -17.18 6.36 -8.37
N THR A 173 -17.07 7.16 -9.43
CA THR A 173 -18.22 7.71 -10.15
C THR A 173 -18.74 6.77 -11.23
N GLN A 174 -17.84 6.12 -11.98
CA GLN A 174 -18.18 5.20 -13.06
C GLN A 174 -18.43 3.78 -12.56
N GLY A 175 -17.94 3.46 -11.36
CA GLY A 175 -17.87 2.09 -10.86
C GLY A 175 -16.70 1.32 -11.47
N PHE A 176 -16.51 0.11 -10.97
CA PHE A 176 -15.55 -0.87 -11.46
C PHE A 176 -16.06 -2.28 -11.20
N GLU A 177 -15.53 -3.25 -11.93
CA GLU A 177 -15.90 -4.66 -11.76
C GLU A 177 -15.51 -5.16 -10.36
N ARG A 178 -16.43 -5.87 -9.71
CA ARG A 178 -16.23 -6.50 -8.40
C ARG A 178 -16.64 -7.97 -8.48
N PRO A 179 -15.87 -8.91 -7.90
CA PRO A 179 -14.64 -8.68 -7.16
C PRO A 179 -13.48 -8.20 -8.06
N VAL A 180 -12.69 -7.24 -7.58
CA VAL A 180 -11.48 -6.81 -8.28
C VAL A 180 -10.47 -7.97 -8.25
N PRO A 181 -9.93 -8.40 -9.40
CA PRO A 181 -8.85 -9.38 -9.42
C PRO A 181 -7.67 -8.92 -8.58
N VAL A 182 -7.05 -9.82 -7.82
CA VAL A 182 -5.97 -9.47 -6.90
C VAL A 182 -4.78 -8.89 -7.66
N GLU A 183 -4.46 -9.42 -8.83
CA GLU A 183 -3.46 -8.92 -9.77
C GLU A 183 -3.67 -7.42 -10.07
N ASP A 184 -4.93 -7.02 -10.28
CA ASP A 184 -5.29 -5.65 -10.63
C ASP A 184 -5.33 -4.73 -9.42
N ASN A 185 -5.26 -5.30 -8.21
CA ASN A 185 -5.44 -4.59 -6.96
C ASN A 185 -4.16 -4.51 -6.11
N LEU A 186 -3.06 -5.11 -6.57
CA LEU A 186 -1.74 -5.03 -5.94
C LEU A 186 -0.88 -3.94 -6.59
N SER A 187 0.12 -3.46 -5.83
CA SER A 187 1.20 -2.64 -6.39
C SER A 187 1.97 -3.45 -7.43
N ILE A 188 2.77 -2.77 -8.24
CA ILE A 188 3.62 -3.43 -9.22
C ILE A 188 4.60 -4.42 -8.55
N GLU A 189 5.14 -4.10 -7.36
CA GLU A 189 5.95 -5.01 -6.56
C GLU A 189 5.14 -6.23 -6.08
N GLY A 190 3.90 -6.03 -5.63
CA GLY A 190 3.02 -7.14 -5.26
C GLY A 190 2.72 -8.06 -6.44
N ARG A 191 2.54 -7.50 -7.65
CA ARG A 191 2.36 -8.28 -8.89
C ARG A 191 3.60 -9.08 -9.25
N VAL A 192 4.80 -8.50 -9.12
CA VAL A 192 6.07 -9.21 -9.33
C VAL A 192 6.19 -10.40 -8.39
N VAL A 193 5.90 -10.23 -7.09
CA VAL A 193 5.95 -11.36 -6.13
C VAL A 193 4.89 -12.42 -6.45
N ARG A 194 3.67 -12.02 -6.83
CA ARG A 194 2.61 -12.97 -7.23
C ARG A 194 3.01 -13.78 -8.47
N GLU A 195 3.57 -13.13 -9.47
CA GLU A 195 4.05 -13.80 -10.68
C GLU A 195 5.22 -14.73 -10.36
N LEU A 196 6.16 -14.30 -9.52
CA LEU A 196 7.27 -15.14 -9.05
C LEU A 196 6.75 -16.42 -8.36
N CYS A 197 5.74 -16.28 -7.50
CA CYS A 197 5.09 -17.42 -6.85
C CYS A 197 4.35 -18.36 -7.80
N SER A 198 3.91 -17.85 -8.95
CA SER A 198 3.26 -18.65 -9.98
C SER A 198 4.28 -19.43 -10.81
N VAL A 199 5.47 -18.85 -11.05
CA VAL A 199 6.57 -19.48 -11.80
C VAL A 199 7.35 -20.48 -10.93
N ASP A 200 7.60 -20.15 -9.66
CA ASP A 200 8.35 -20.98 -8.71
C ASP A 200 7.59 -21.11 -7.37
N PRO A 201 6.54 -21.97 -7.34
CA PRO A 201 5.70 -22.13 -6.15
C PRO A 201 6.45 -22.73 -4.96
N LEU A 202 7.49 -23.55 -5.19
CA LEU A 202 8.27 -24.18 -4.12
C LEU A 202 9.12 -23.16 -3.38
N THR A 203 9.91 -22.37 -4.11
CA THR A 203 10.74 -21.33 -3.49
C THR A 203 9.86 -20.26 -2.84
N CYS A 204 8.73 -19.90 -3.46
CA CYS A 204 7.78 -18.97 -2.87
C CYS A 204 7.20 -19.49 -1.55
N LYS A 205 6.76 -20.75 -1.49
CA LYS A 205 6.27 -21.37 -0.25
C LYS A 205 7.32 -21.29 0.86
N LEU A 206 8.56 -21.67 0.56
CA LEU A 206 9.66 -21.60 1.51
C LEU A 206 9.92 -20.17 2.00
N ALA A 207 9.87 -19.18 1.11
CA ALA A 207 10.03 -17.77 1.45
C ALA A 207 8.97 -17.31 2.47
N PHE A 208 7.69 -17.65 2.24
CA PHE A 208 6.61 -17.29 3.15
C PHE A 208 6.65 -18.06 4.47
N GLU A 209 7.10 -19.32 4.49
CA GLU A 209 7.35 -20.05 5.72
C GLU A 209 8.46 -19.42 6.59
N GLN A 210 9.50 -18.88 5.96
CA GLN A 210 10.56 -18.13 6.65
C GLN A 210 10.06 -16.75 7.17
N ILE A 211 9.32 -16.01 6.34
CA ILE A 211 8.69 -14.71 6.70
C ILE A 211 7.77 -14.88 7.92
N ASN A 212 6.93 -15.92 7.92
CA ASN A 212 5.97 -16.20 8.99
C ASN A 212 6.61 -16.87 10.22
N GLY A 213 7.92 -17.12 10.20
CA GLY A 213 8.65 -17.69 11.33
C GLY A 213 8.38 -19.18 11.57
N HIS A 214 7.78 -19.89 10.61
CA HIS A 214 7.64 -21.35 10.65
C HIS A 214 8.99 -22.05 10.49
N ILE A 215 9.93 -21.40 9.80
CA ILE A 215 11.31 -21.83 9.64
C ILE A 215 12.23 -20.80 10.29
N ALA A 216 13.22 -21.27 11.03
CA ALA A 216 14.14 -20.43 11.81
C ALA A 216 15.03 -19.55 10.91
N ASN A 217 14.55 -18.35 10.59
CA ASN A 217 15.36 -17.27 10.02
C ASN A 217 14.80 -15.92 10.50
N SER A 218 15.43 -15.32 11.51
CA SER A 218 14.96 -14.06 12.11
C SER A 218 14.99 -12.90 11.11
N GLN A 219 15.92 -12.92 10.15
CA GLN A 219 16.01 -11.83 9.17
C GLN A 219 14.81 -11.83 8.21
N CYS A 220 14.37 -12.98 7.72
CA CYS A 220 13.22 -13.03 6.81
C CYS A 220 11.93 -12.52 7.46
N ARG A 221 11.82 -12.69 8.79
CA ARG A 221 10.73 -12.14 9.61
C ARG A 221 10.86 -10.63 9.88
N ALA A 222 12.05 -10.06 9.72
CA ALA A 222 12.23 -8.62 9.71
C ALA A 222 11.93 -8.05 8.31
N ASP A 223 12.22 -8.84 7.27
CA ASP A 223 12.14 -8.44 5.87
C ASP A 223 10.84 -8.87 5.18
N VAL A 224 9.72 -8.80 5.89
CA VAL A 224 8.46 -9.43 5.49
C VAL A 224 7.76 -8.78 4.30
N TRP A 225 8.17 -7.58 3.91
CA TRP A 225 7.47 -6.80 2.89
C TRP A 225 7.89 -7.23 1.48
N PRO A 226 6.93 -7.32 0.53
CA PRO A 226 7.23 -7.68 -0.87
C PRO A 226 8.35 -6.87 -1.49
N GLU A 227 8.42 -5.58 -1.16
CA GLU A 227 9.39 -4.70 -1.76
C GLU A 227 10.83 -5.07 -1.35
N LEU A 228 11.03 -5.62 -0.14
CA LEU A 228 12.33 -6.11 0.30
C LEU A 228 12.77 -7.36 -0.49
N MET A 229 11.82 -8.21 -0.88
CA MET A 229 12.08 -9.32 -1.81
C MET A 229 12.39 -8.79 -3.21
N VAL A 230 11.53 -7.95 -3.79
CA VAL A 230 11.64 -7.43 -5.16
C VAL A 230 12.94 -6.66 -5.40
N TYR A 231 13.36 -5.89 -4.41
CA TYR A 231 14.58 -5.09 -4.48
C TYR A 231 15.78 -5.80 -3.81
N GLU A 232 15.67 -7.09 -3.49
CA GLU A 232 16.75 -7.93 -2.94
C GLU A 232 17.47 -7.28 -1.76
N VAL A 233 16.71 -6.79 -0.78
CA VAL A 233 17.20 -6.09 0.40
C VAL A 233 17.29 -7.06 1.59
N GLY A 234 18.26 -6.83 2.48
CA GLY A 234 18.39 -7.60 3.72
C GLY A 234 18.67 -9.07 3.45
N GLY A 235 17.88 -9.97 4.04
CA GLY A 235 17.98 -11.41 3.85
C GLY A 235 17.72 -11.86 2.41
N PHE A 236 16.99 -11.06 1.61
CA PHE A 236 16.76 -11.36 0.19
C PHE A 236 17.94 -10.97 -0.71
N SER A 237 18.91 -10.20 -0.22
CA SER A 237 20.13 -9.90 -0.97
C SER A 237 20.92 -11.17 -1.30
N GLU A 238 21.76 -11.12 -2.33
CA GLU A 238 22.56 -12.27 -2.79
C GLU A 238 23.49 -12.80 -1.70
N GLY A 239 24.07 -11.91 -0.89
CA GLY A 239 24.91 -12.25 0.26
C GLY A 239 24.13 -12.55 1.55
N GLY A 240 22.86 -12.18 1.64
CA GLY A 240 22.11 -12.13 2.90
C GLY A 240 22.65 -11.07 3.85
N VAL A 241 22.29 -11.17 5.13
CA VAL A 241 22.89 -10.34 6.20
C VAL A 241 23.78 -11.19 7.10
N LYS A 242 24.78 -10.59 7.74
CA LYS A 242 25.61 -11.29 8.73
C LYS A 242 24.80 -11.56 10.00
N SER A 243 24.79 -12.80 10.48
CA SER A 243 24.30 -13.14 11.83
C SER A 243 25.36 -12.89 12.89
N ASP A 244 24.92 -12.73 14.14
CA ASP A 244 25.80 -12.69 15.32
C ASP A 244 26.67 -13.94 15.47
N LYS A 245 26.25 -15.06 14.85
CA LYS A 245 26.97 -16.34 14.82
C LYS A 245 27.92 -16.49 13.61
N GLY A 246 28.11 -15.44 12.82
CA GLY A 246 29.09 -15.39 11.73
C GLY A 246 28.64 -15.99 10.38
N GLY A 247 27.45 -16.56 10.28
CA GLY A 247 26.89 -17.08 9.02
C GLY A 247 25.93 -16.10 8.33
N PRO A 248 25.74 -16.18 6.99
CA PRO A 248 24.77 -15.35 6.29
C PRO A 248 23.33 -15.83 6.56
N MET A 249 22.45 -14.92 6.98
CA MET A 249 21.01 -15.15 7.04
C MET A 249 20.41 -14.78 5.68
N LYS A 250 20.08 -15.80 4.87
CA LYS A 250 19.49 -15.65 3.53
C LYS A 250 18.04 -16.11 3.53
N CYS A 251 17.20 -15.33 2.86
CA CYS A 251 15.83 -15.70 2.56
C CYS A 251 15.75 -16.40 1.22
N ALA A 252 14.83 -17.37 1.15
CA ALA A 252 14.54 -18.10 -0.07
C ALA A 252 13.92 -17.15 -1.10
N VAL A 253 14.52 -17.09 -2.28
CA VAL A 253 14.00 -16.36 -3.44
C VAL A 253 14.75 -16.85 -4.69
N ASN A 254 14.01 -17.09 -5.77
CA ASN A 254 14.57 -17.39 -7.07
C ASN A 254 14.97 -16.06 -7.73
N ARG A 255 16.23 -15.66 -7.56
CA ARG A 255 16.72 -14.33 -7.95
C ARG A 255 16.74 -14.14 -9.46
N THR A 256 17.08 -15.18 -10.21
CA THR A 256 17.05 -15.17 -11.68
C THR A 256 15.63 -14.86 -12.16
N GLU A 257 14.64 -15.67 -11.76
CA GLU A 257 13.25 -15.40 -12.15
C GLU A 257 12.73 -14.05 -11.62
N LEU A 258 13.10 -13.66 -10.41
CA LEU A 258 12.72 -12.36 -9.86
C LEU A 258 13.22 -11.21 -10.72
N ARG A 259 14.51 -11.21 -11.10
CA ARG A 259 15.12 -10.15 -11.92
C ARG A 259 14.51 -10.12 -13.31
N ARG A 260 14.29 -11.28 -13.94
CA ARG A 260 13.57 -11.41 -15.22
C ARG A 260 12.15 -10.84 -15.16
N ILE A 261 11.40 -11.16 -14.11
CA ILE A 261 10.04 -10.62 -13.90
C ILE A 261 10.11 -9.11 -13.67
N ARG A 262 10.98 -8.62 -12.78
CA ARG A 262 11.14 -7.19 -12.49
C ARG A 262 11.43 -6.38 -13.76
N ALA A 263 12.32 -6.88 -14.62
CA ALA A 263 12.64 -6.28 -15.90
C ALA A 263 11.42 -6.21 -16.84
N ARG A 264 10.62 -7.28 -16.94
CA ARG A 264 9.36 -7.29 -17.72
C ARG A 264 8.34 -6.25 -17.27
N HIS A 265 8.30 -5.96 -15.96
CA HIS A 265 7.43 -4.93 -15.37
C HIS A 265 8.04 -3.51 -15.43
N GLY A 266 9.24 -3.34 -16.00
CA GLY A 266 9.89 -2.03 -16.12
C GLY A 266 10.27 -1.38 -14.79
N LEU A 267 10.44 -2.20 -13.75
CA LEU A 267 10.84 -1.76 -12.41
C LEU A 267 12.36 -1.62 -12.31
N LEU A 268 12.81 -0.51 -11.71
CA LEU A 268 14.22 -0.30 -11.41
C LEU A 268 14.62 -1.12 -10.17
N GLY A 269 15.84 -1.65 -10.11
CA GLY A 269 16.30 -2.44 -8.97
C GLY A 269 16.60 -1.64 -7.70
N TYR A 270 16.74 -0.32 -7.78
CA TYR A 270 17.11 0.57 -6.65
C TYR A 270 18.30 0.03 -5.82
N GLY A 271 19.36 -0.37 -6.52
CA GLY A 271 20.56 -1.00 -5.95
C GLY A 271 20.54 -2.53 -5.89
N ALA A 272 19.48 -3.18 -6.38
CA ALA A 272 19.49 -4.62 -6.65
C ALA A 272 20.28 -4.92 -7.93
N PRO A 273 20.92 -6.09 -8.05
CA PRO A 273 21.54 -6.51 -9.30
C PRO A 273 20.50 -6.64 -10.42
N GLU A 274 20.83 -6.16 -11.61
CA GLU A 274 20.03 -6.36 -12.83
C GLU A 274 20.52 -7.59 -13.60
N GLU A 275 19.68 -8.13 -14.49
CA GLU A 275 20.07 -9.13 -15.49
C GLU A 275 20.70 -8.48 -16.72
#